data_AF-A0A1P8NBW2-F1
#
_entry.id   AF-A0A1P8NBW2-F1
#
_cell.length_a   1.000
_cell.length_b   1.000
_cell.length_c   1.000
_cell.angle_alpha   90.00
_cell.angle_beta   90.00
_cell.angle_gamma   90.00
#
_symmetry.space_group_name_H-M   'P 1'
#
loop_
_entity.id
_entity.type
_entity.pdbx_description
1 polymer ?
#
loop_
_entity_poly.entity_id
_entity_poly.type
_entity_poly.pdbx_seq_one_letter_code
_entity_poly.pdbx_strand_id
1 'polypeptide(L)'
;MSETSTHVQRTRHKVPGFDPHNDAHVAAVEKKISEAAGTGFRVVGFDPDTETVTLERSRAVTEVAAERGTTRLIASLRTGAKPSDGDREAVRLENQHPGYTMTRFEPHLNNAVLEQISEDVIRCRGAVANALSVKPWLVQTSARPDGGYSLELPKTYMPSKHDDKLTEVAESVVGAPGWYVDIDPKTLAAEIIPAEPPTFQALIPFPFERAIPEFTSPADTAWAKIPLGRSLASPGQDTGPEYCLDLTSASHTLLQGLPMSGKSVNINAFAYWMIHAGAELAIVDTPDKGVDFEWIKPYVRDGGWGCESYQAMVATCSMVYAEGKRRAAALKKRGINNWFNVTDDPTFRPLVLIADEYTGLMTEERVPKALPKDHPMRIEAEATNGYKDMIATFIQKIALEMRFVGVHVFVSTQLGNTKTGVSTALKAACGNRFLMGPNASDNQRANAFAAPDAVADVPANVATTAGVSKGVGVSETEGQPSRVFKGYFATPDQFAAGLEASPRLRRTTRPEPTRAEVAEHTGMDDLDHSPGQLAGDDPWNGRRVPKAESDRVYSEDGTELTGAAAAARAAKNSGA
;
A
#
# COMPACT_ATOMS: atom_id res chain seq x y z
N MET A 1 -45.52 -15.97 -5.41
CA MET A 1 -45.34 -17.28 -6.07
C MET A 1 -46.56 -17.50 -6.96
N SER A 2 -46.49 -17.13 -8.24
CA SER A 2 -47.54 -17.49 -9.20
C SER A 2 -47.15 -18.84 -9.80
N GLU A 3 -47.98 -19.85 -9.57
CA GLU A 3 -47.80 -21.18 -10.17
C GLU A 3 -47.80 -21.06 -11.69
N THR A 4 -46.69 -21.44 -12.32
CA THR A 4 -46.63 -21.66 -13.77
C THR A 4 -47.41 -22.94 -14.06
N SER A 5 -48.73 -22.83 -14.27
CA SER A 5 -49.54 -23.98 -14.64
C SER A 5 -49.20 -24.41 -16.07
N THR A 6 -48.46 -25.50 -16.23
CA THR A 6 -48.33 -26.20 -17.51
C THR A 6 -49.72 -26.70 -17.89
N HIS A 7 -50.40 -26.02 -18.83
CA HIS A 7 -51.69 -26.48 -19.32
C HIS A 7 -51.50 -27.71 -20.22
N VAL A 8 -51.46 -28.90 -19.60
CA VAL A 8 -51.51 -30.19 -20.28
C VAL A 8 -52.95 -30.44 -20.74
N GLN A 9 -53.17 -30.56 -22.04
CA GLN A 9 -54.46 -30.97 -22.58
C GLN A 9 -54.48 -32.51 -22.64
N ARG A 10 -55.29 -33.13 -21.78
CA ARG A 10 -55.52 -34.58 -21.75
C ARG A 10 -56.81 -34.92 -22.48
N THR A 11 -56.76 -35.88 -23.38
CA THR A 11 -57.97 -36.51 -23.94
C THR A 11 -57.90 -38.01 -23.75
N ARG A 12 -59.08 -38.63 -23.61
CA ARG A 12 -59.22 -40.07 -23.40
C ARG A 12 -60.16 -40.62 -24.47
N HIS A 13 -59.74 -41.67 -25.15
CA HIS A 13 -60.50 -42.27 -26.24
C HIS A 13 -60.53 -43.77 -26.08
N LYS A 14 -61.72 -44.37 -26.21
CA LYS A 14 -61.86 -45.82 -26.24
C LYS A 14 -61.36 -46.34 -27.59
N VAL A 15 -60.38 -47.23 -27.57
CA VAL A 15 -59.79 -47.84 -28.77
C VAL A 15 -59.74 -49.36 -28.58
N PRO A 16 -60.81 -50.08 -28.96
CA PRO A 16 -60.88 -51.53 -28.81
C PRO A 16 -59.78 -52.24 -29.59
N GLY A 17 -59.12 -53.21 -28.97
CA GLY A 17 -58.00 -53.96 -29.58
C GLY A 17 -56.70 -53.16 -29.74
N PHE A 18 -56.56 -52.02 -29.06
CA PHE A 18 -55.30 -51.27 -29.03
C PHE A 18 -54.22 -52.03 -28.26
N ASP A 19 -52.99 -52.02 -28.81
CA ASP A 19 -51.82 -52.58 -28.15
C ASP A 19 -50.78 -51.46 -27.97
N PRO A 20 -50.50 -51.02 -26.73
CA PRO A 20 -49.54 -49.95 -26.48
C PRO A 20 -48.09 -50.35 -26.79
N HIS A 21 -47.79 -51.64 -26.99
CA HIS A 21 -46.46 -52.15 -27.32
C HIS A 21 -46.25 -52.34 -28.84
N ASN A 22 -47.26 -52.04 -29.66
CA ASN A 22 -47.18 -52.08 -31.11
C ASN A 22 -47.09 -50.66 -31.68
N ASP A 23 -45.91 -50.28 -32.16
CA ASP A 23 -45.64 -48.94 -32.70
C ASP A 23 -46.59 -48.54 -33.84
N ALA A 24 -47.07 -49.51 -34.63
CA ALA A 24 -48.03 -49.23 -35.70
C ALA A 24 -49.41 -48.85 -35.16
N HIS A 25 -49.84 -49.46 -34.04
CA HIS A 25 -51.07 -49.10 -33.34
C HIS A 25 -50.96 -47.72 -32.71
N VAL A 26 -49.85 -47.43 -32.02
CA VAL A 26 -49.58 -46.11 -31.42
C VAL A 26 -49.62 -45.01 -32.49
N ALA A 27 -48.88 -45.19 -33.59
CA ALA A 27 -48.84 -44.22 -34.69
C ALA A 27 -50.21 -44.03 -35.38
N ALA A 28 -50.99 -45.10 -35.55
CA ALA A 28 -52.32 -45.02 -36.14
C ALA A 28 -53.30 -44.24 -35.25
N VAL A 29 -53.25 -44.44 -33.94
CA VAL A 29 -54.08 -43.70 -32.97
C VAL A 29 -53.66 -42.23 -32.91
N GLU A 30 -52.36 -41.93 -32.81
CA GLU A 30 -51.87 -40.55 -32.81
C GLU A 30 -52.23 -39.80 -34.10
N LYS A 31 -52.16 -40.47 -35.25
CA LYS A 31 -52.57 -39.90 -36.55
C LYS A 31 -54.07 -39.62 -36.59
N LYS A 32 -54.90 -40.58 -36.19
CA LYS A 32 -56.36 -40.45 -36.22
C LYS A 32 -56.86 -39.36 -35.25
N ILE A 33 -56.23 -39.25 -34.07
CA ILE A 33 -56.53 -38.17 -33.13
C ILE A 33 -55.99 -36.83 -33.63
N SER A 34 -54.87 -36.81 -34.34
CA SER A 34 -54.38 -35.58 -34.99
C SER A 34 -55.35 -35.06 -36.06
N GLU A 35 -56.02 -35.95 -36.81
CA GLU A 35 -57.05 -35.60 -37.79
C GLU A 35 -58.34 -35.07 -37.13
N ALA A 36 -58.70 -35.56 -35.94
CA ALA A 36 -59.96 -35.22 -35.26
C ALA A 36 -59.86 -34.07 -34.24
N ALA A 37 -58.73 -33.93 -33.54
CA ALA A 37 -58.55 -33.04 -32.38
C ALA A 37 -57.34 -32.08 -32.53
N GLY A 38 -56.66 -32.11 -33.67
CA GLY A 38 -55.48 -31.29 -33.97
C GLY A 38 -54.15 -31.98 -33.64
N THR A 39 -53.07 -31.51 -34.26
CA THR A 39 -51.75 -32.14 -34.18
C THR A 39 -51.10 -32.04 -32.79
N GLY A 40 -50.18 -32.96 -32.47
CA GLY A 40 -49.29 -32.88 -31.31
C GLY A 40 -49.68 -33.72 -30.08
N PHE A 41 -50.73 -34.54 -30.16
CA PHE A 41 -51.08 -35.51 -29.11
C PHE A 41 -50.15 -36.73 -29.13
N ARG A 42 -49.70 -37.15 -27.95
CA ARG A 42 -48.91 -38.37 -27.74
C ARG A 42 -49.63 -39.33 -26.82
N VAL A 43 -49.53 -40.63 -27.10
CA VAL A 43 -50.04 -41.65 -26.18
C VAL A 43 -49.15 -41.69 -24.93
N VAL A 44 -49.76 -41.51 -23.76
CA VAL A 44 -49.04 -41.51 -22.46
C VAL A 44 -49.48 -42.63 -21.52
N GLY A 45 -50.60 -43.29 -21.83
CA GLY A 45 -51.11 -44.38 -21.03
C GLY A 45 -52.27 -45.10 -21.70
N PHE A 46 -52.42 -46.37 -21.36
CA PHE A 46 -53.51 -47.22 -21.81
C PHE A 46 -54.08 -47.97 -20.61
N ASP A 47 -55.40 -47.94 -20.48
CA ASP A 47 -56.14 -48.71 -19.49
C ASP A 47 -56.78 -49.93 -20.19
N PRO A 48 -56.26 -51.15 -19.96
CA PRO A 48 -56.74 -52.35 -20.62
C PRO A 48 -58.14 -52.78 -20.16
N ASP A 49 -58.56 -52.43 -18.95
CA ASP A 49 -59.87 -52.84 -18.41
C ASP A 49 -61.01 -52.05 -19.06
N THR A 50 -60.73 -50.80 -19.45
CA THR A 50 -61.70 -49.91 -20.11
C THR A 50 -61.43 -49.70 -21.60
N GLU A 51 -60.37 -50.32 -22.14
CA GLU A 51 -59.83 -50.12 -23.49
C GLU A 51 -59.61 -48.64 -23.83
N THR A 52 -59.17 -47.84 -22.85
CA THR A 52 -59.06 -46.38 -23.00
C THR A 52 -57.62 -45.94 -23.15
N VAL A 53 -57.31 -45.27 -24.25
CA VAL A 53 -56.02 -44.63 -24.50
C VAL A 53 -56.08 -43.19 -23.99
N THR A 54 -55.12 -42.81 -23.13
CA THR A 54 -54.91 -41.44 -22.69
C THR A 54 -53.85 -40.78 -23.58
N LEU A 55 -54.22 -39.67 -24.20
CA LEU A 55 -53.31 -38.85 -24.98
C LEU A 55 -53.08 -37.50 -24.31
N GLU A 56 -51.85 -37.03 -24.38
CA GLU A 56 -51.44 -35.73 -23.87
C GLU A 56 -50.86 -34.88 -24.99
N ARG A 57 -51.28 -33.62 -25.03
CA ARG A 57 -50.59 -32.57 -25.77
C ARG A 57 -50.25 -31.45 -24.80
N SER A 58 -48.96 -31.15 -24.69
CA SER A 58 -48.49 -29.89 -24.10
C SER A 58 -48.95 -28.78 -25.02
N ARG A 59 -49.92 -27.97 -24.60
CA ARG A 59 -50.34 -26.81 -25.39
C ARG A 59 -49.13 -25.88 -25.46
N ALA A 60 -48.66 -25.59 -26.67
CA ALA A 60 -47.66 -24.54 -26.87
C ALA A 60 -48.15 -23.30 -26.14
N VAL A 61 -47.28 -22.75 -25.29
CA VAL A 61 -47.47 -21.45 -24.65
C VAL A 61 -47.94 -20.53 -25.74
N THR A 62 -49.13 -19.96 -25.53
CA THR A 62 -49.71 -18.97 -26.43
C THR A 62 -48.60 -17.97 -26.67
N GLU A 63 -48.20 -17.80 -27.93
CA GLU A 63 -47.65 -16.54 -28.38
C GLU A 63 -48.61 -15.52 -27.77
N VAL A 64 -48.19 -14.79 -26.74
CA VAL A 64 -48.90 -13.58 -26.35
C VAL A 64 -48.59 -12.67 -27.51
N ALA A 65 -49.38 -12.82 -28.58
CA ALA A 65 -49.32 -12.01 -29.77
C ALA A 65 -49.32 -10.59 -29.25
N ALA A 66 -48.24 -9.87 -29.55
CA ALA A 66 -47.99 -8.52 -29.10
C ALA A 66 -49.28 -7.70 -29.16
N GLU A 67 -49.96 -7.53 -28.02
CA GLU A 67 -50.88 -6.42 -27.90
C GLU A 67 -50.03 -5.16 -28.07
N ARG A 68 -50.48 -4.20 -28.86
CA ARG A 68 -49.73 -2.96 -29.08
C ARG A 68 -49.35 -2.36 -27.72
N GLY A 69 -48.06 -2.40 -27.39
CA GLY A 69 -47.51 -1.88 -26.13
C GLY A 69 -46.92 -2.92 -25.17
N THR A 70 -46.96 -4.23 -25.45
CA THR A 70 -46.25 -5.23 -24.62
C THR A 70 -44.74 -5.14 -24.82
N THR A 71 -43.98 -4.93 -23.75
CA THR A 71 -42.50 -4.87 -23.78
C THR A 71 -41.84 -6.25 -23.64
N ARG A 72 -42.62 -7.32 -23.48
CA ARG A 72 -42.14 -8.70 -23.26
C ARG A 72 -43.00 -9.72 -24.00
N LEU A 73 -42.35 -10.67 -24.66
CA LEU A 73 -42.94 -11.78 -25.42
C LEU A 73 -42.31 -13.10 -24.97
N ILE A 74 -43.12 -14.17 -24.95
CA ILE A 74 -42.63 -15.55 -24.80
C ILE A 74 -42.84 -16.23 -26.16
N ALA A 75 -41.74 -16.55 -26.83
CA ALA A 75 -41.76 -17.19 -28.14
C ALA A 75 -41.42 -18.68 -28.03
N SER A 76 -42.06 -19.48 -28.88
CA SER A 76 -41.78 -20.91 -28.95
C SER A 76 -40.48 -21.19 -29.71
N LEU A 77 -39.69 -22.13 -29.20
CA LEU A 77 -38.50 -22.64 -29.87
C LEU A 77 -38.88 -23.69 -30.93
N ARG A 78 -37.96 -23.97 -31.85
CA ARG A 78 -38.11 -25.10 -32.77
C ARG A 78 -38.17 -26.41 -31.99
N THR A 79 -38.99 -27.34 -32.46
CA THR A 79 -39.08 -28.69 -31.90
C THR A 79 -37.70 -29.35 -31.88
N GLY A 80 -37.22 -29.73 -30.69
CA GLY A 80 -35.91 -30.35 -30.50
C GLY A 80 -34.73 -29.38 -30.40
N ALA A 81 -34.96 -28.08 -30.18
CA ALA A 81 -33.91 -27.10 -29.93
C ALA A 81 -33.03 -27.51 -28.73
N LYS A 82 -31.72 -27.52 -28.94
CA LYS A 82 -30.73 -27.87 -27.91
C LYS A 82 -30.17 -26.61 -27.25
N PRO A 83 -29.55 -26.72 -26.06
CA PRO A 83 -28.82 -25.61 -25.45
C PRO A 83 -27.78 -24.94 -26.37
N SER A 84 -27.19 -25.70 -27.29
CA SER A 84 -26.22 -25.20 -28.28
C SER A 84 -26.85 -24.39 -29.43
N ASP A 85 -28.18 -24.47 -29.63
CA ASP A 85 -28.86 -23.78 -30.74
C ASP A 85 -29.24 -22.33 -30.41
N GLY A 86 -28.91 -21.84 -29.21
CA GLY A 86 -29.33 -20.53 -28.71
C GLY A 86 -29.03 -19.36 -29.67
N ASP A 87 -27.83 -19.30 -30.26
CA ASP A 87 -27.49 -18.20 -31.19
C ASP A 87 -28.36 -18.24 -32.45
N ARG A 88 -28.66 -19.43 -32.97
CA ARG A 88 -29.50 -19.62 -34.15
C ARG A 88 -30.96 -19.24 -33.85
N GLU A 89 -31.44 -19.62 -32.67
CA GLU A 89 -32.80 -19.27 -32.23
C GLU A 89 -32.93 -17.77 -31.93
N ALA A 90 -31.90 -17.14 -31.34
CA ALA A 90 -31.86 -15.68 -31.16
C ALA A 90 -32.04 -14.95 -32.48
N VAL A 91 -31.19 -15.23 -33.47
CA VAL A 91 -31.25 -14.61 -34.80
C VAL A 91 -32.60 -14.84 -35.46
N ARG A 92 -33.15 -16.05 -35.37
CA ARG A 92 -34.45 -16.36 -35.95
C ARG A 92 -35.56 -15.55 -35.29
N LEU A 93 -35.62 -15.53 -33.97
CA LEU A 93 -36.69 -14.90 -33.21
C LEU A 93 -36.62 -13.38 -33.32
N GLU A 94 -35.42 -12.78 -33.29
CA GLU A 94 -35.24 -11.34 -33.45
C GLU A 94 -35.57 -10.86 -34.88
N ASN A 95 -35.30 -11.68 -35.90
CA ASN A 95 -35.76 -11.41 -37.27
C ASN A 95 -37.29 -11.53 -37.42
N GLN A 96 -37.93 -12.42 -36.66
CA GLN A 96 -39.39 -12.58 -36.67
C GLN A 96 -40.11 -11.51 -35.86
N HIS A 97 -39.45 -10.95 -34.85
CA HIS A 97 -39.97 -9.90 -33.99
C HIS A 97 -39.02 -8.70 -33.96
N PRO A 98 -38.97 -7.88 -35.03
CA PRO A 98 -38.11 -6.71 -35.09
C PRO A 98 -38.33 -5.77 -33.89
N GLY A 99 -37.24 -5.28 -33.30
CA GLY A 99 -37.27 -4.41 -32.11
C GLY A 99 -37.36 -5.16 -30.78
N TYR A 100 -37.43 -6.49 -30.79
CA TYR A 100 -37.28 -7.33 -29.60
C TYR A 100 -35.92 -8.02 -29.60
N THR A 101 -35.38 -8.27 -28.42
CA THR A 101 -34.11 -8.98 -28.22
C THR A 101 -34.33 -10.14 -27.27
N MET A 102 -33.71 -11.29 -27.54
CA MET A 102 -33.81 -12.45 -26.66
C MET A 102 -33.11 -12.16 -25.32
N THR A 103 -33.83 -12.30 -24.20
CA THR A 103 -33.32 -12.08 -22.83
C THR A 103 -33.24 -13.33 -21.99
N ARG A 104 -34.01 -14.38 -22.33
CA ARG A 104 -33.86 -15.72 -21.76
C ARG A 104 -34.03 -16.80 -22.82
N PHE A 105 -33.25 -17.86 -22.71
CA PHE A 105 -33.32 -19.03 -23.57
C PHE A 105 -33.52 -20.28 -22.71
N GLU A 106 -34.70 -20.90 -22.80
CA GLU A 106 -35.10 -22.03 -21.96
C GLU A 106 -35.43 -23.25 -22.84
N PRO A 107 -34.42 -23.90 -23.44
CA PRO A 107 -34.61 -25.03 -24.36
C PRO A 107 -35.37 -26.20 -23.71
N HIS A 108 -35.18 -26.42 -22.41
CA HIS A 108 -35.90 -27.46 -21.66
C HIS A 108 -37.40 -27.17 -21.51
N LEU A 109 -37.80 -25.90 -21.58
CA LEU A 109 -39.18 -25.45 -21.52
C LEU A 109 -39.73 -25.13 -22.94
N ASN A 110 -38.95 -25.40 -23.98
CA ASN A 110 -39.25 -25.14 -25.39
C ASN A 110 -39.67 -23.69 -25.68
N ASN A 111 -39.16 -22.72 -24.91
CA ASN A 111 -39.48 -21.32 -25.10
C ASN A 111 -38.25 -20.40 -24.93
N ALA A 112 -38.40 -19.17 -25.38
CA ALA A 112 -37.48 -18.06 -25.14
C ALA A 112 -38.28 -16.82 -24.76
N VAL A 113 -37.68 -15.96 -23.95
CA VAL A 113 -38.24 -14.65 -23.62
C VAL A 113 -37.56 -13.61 -24.49
N LEU A 114 -38.35 -12.78 -25.16
CA LEU A 114 -37.88 -11.60 -25.86
C LEU A 114 -38.44 -10.34 -25.22
N GLU A 115 -37.64 -9.29 -25.11
CA GLU A 115 -38.04 -8.01 -24.52
C GLU A 115 -37.62 -6.84 -25.41
N GLN A 116 -38.41 -5.76 -25.37
CA GLN A 116 -38.01 -4.46 -25.90
C GLN A 116 -37.19 -3.76 -24.83
N ILE A 117 -35.88 -3.71 -25.05
CA ILE A 117 -34.92 -3.05 -24.19
C ILE A 117 -34.14 -2.03 -25.00
N SER A 118 -33.65 -0.97 -24.35
CA SER A 118 -32.90 0.07 -25.05
C SER A 118 -31.57 -0.45 -25.59
N GLU A 119 -31.05 0.19 -26.64
CA GLU A 119 -29.75 -0.17 -27.23
C GLU A 119 -28.62 -0.11 -26.21
N ASP A 120 -28.66 0.83 -25.27
CA ASP A 120 -27.68 0.93 -24.18
C ASP A 120 -27.72 -0.27 -23.23
N VAL A 121 -28.91 -0.77 -22.89
CA VAL A 121 -29.07 -1.97 -22.07
C VAL A 121 -28.59 -3.21 -22.82
N ILE A 122 -28.87 -3.31 -24.13
CA ILE A 122 -28.35 -4.39 -24.99
C ILE A 122 -26.82 -4.36 -25.02
N ARG A 123 -26.23 -3.17 -25.20
CA ARG A 123 -24.79 -2.95 -25.22
C ARG A 123 -24.14 -3.33 -23.89
N CYS A 124 -24.72 -2.88 -22.78
CA CYS A 124 -24.25 -3.23 -21.44
C CYS A 124 -24.26 -4.74 -21.20
N ARG A 125 -25.40 -5.38 -21.45
CA ARG A 125 -25.56 -6.83 -21.32
C ARG A 125 -24.56 -7.60 -22.18
N GLY A 126 -24.35 -7.17 -23.42
CA GLY A 126 -23.36 -7.76 -24.33
C GLY A 126 -21.92 -7.64 -23.81
N ALA A 127 -21.54 -6.47 -23.31
CA ALA A 127 -20.21 -6.24 -22.72
C ALA A 127 -19.98 -7.09 -21.47
N VAL A 128 -20.95 -7.14 -20.56
CA VAL A 128 -20.89 -7.97 -19.34
C VAL A 128 -20.83 -9.46 -19.71
N ALA A 129 -21.66 -9.91 -20.65
CA ALA A 129 -21.64 -11.31 -21.10
C ALA A 129 -20.29 -11.71 -21.71
N ASN A 130 -19.66 -10.82 -22.49
CA ASN A 130 -18.32 -11.04 -23.02
C ASN A 130 -17.26 -11.12 -21.90
N ALA A 131 -17.29 -10.18 -20.95
CA ALA A 131 -16.38 -10.17 -19.78
C ALA A 131 -16.47 -11.48 -18.98
N LEU A 132 -17.68 -12.02 -18.82
CA LEU A 132 -17.97 -13.27 -18.12
C LEU A 132 -17.80 -14.52 -19.00
N SER A 133 -17.54 -14.36 -20.30
CA SER A 133 -17.46 -15.44 -21.29
C SER A 133 -18.73 -16.32 -21.34
N VAL A 134 -19.90 -15.69 -21.26
CA VAL A 134 -21.22 -16.33 -21.35
C VAL A 134 -22.03 -15.74 -22.49
N LYS A 135 -23.21 -16.32 -22.74
CA LYS A 135 -24.16 -15.79 -23.73
C LYS A 135 -24.97 -14.62 -23.15
N PRO A 136 -25.37 -13.62 -23.96
CA PRO A 136 -26.08 -12.43 -23.47
C PRO A 136 -27.35 -12.72 -22.69
N TRP A 137 -28.12 -13.74 -23.08
CA TRP A 137 -29.36 -14.15 -22.38
C TRP A 137 -29.12 -14.86 -21.03
N LEU A 138 -27.87 -15.06 -20.62
CA LEU A 138 -27.51 -15.54 -19.28
C LEU A 138 -27.22 -14.41 -18.30
N VAL A 139 -27.21 -13.16 -18.77
CA VAL A 139 -27.06 -11.95 -17.96
C VAL A 139 -28.37 -11.17 -18.06
N GLN A 140 -29.00 -10.87 -16.94
CA GLN A 140 -30.14 -9.95 -16.96
C GLN A 140 -29.62 -8.54 -16.68
N THR A 141 -30.16 -7.54 -17.38
CA THR A 141 -29.71 -6.15 -17.27
C THR A 141 -30.90 -5.21 -17.39
N SER A 142 -30.96 -4.21 -16.53
CA SER A 142 -31.92 -3.12 -16.60
C SER A 142 -31.25 -1.79 -16.31
N ALA A 143 -31.77 -0.70 -16.87
CA ALA A 143 -31.30 0.64 -16.53
C ALA A 143 -31.70 1.01 -15.09
N ARG A 144 -30.84 1.76 -14.41
CA ARG A 144 -31.16 2.34 -13.10
C ARG A 144 -31.77 3.75 -13.23
N PRO A 145 -32.57 4.21 -12.25
CA PRO A 145 -33.14 5.56 -12.25
C PRO A 145 -32.10 6.69 -12.15
N ASP A 146 -30.99 6.44 -11.46
CA ASP A 146 -29.87 7.37 -11.21
C ASP A 146 -28.77 7.29 -12.27
N GLY A 147 -29.01 6.55 -13.36
CA GLY A 147 -28.01 6.21 -14.37
C GLY A 147 -27.24 4.94 -14.02
N GLY A 148 -26.59 4.33 -15.01
CA GLY A 148 -25.96 3.01 -14.88
C GLY A 148 -26.95 1.86 -15.01
N TYR A 149 -26.58 0.69 -14.46
CA TYR A 149 -27.27 -0.58 -14.76
C TYR A 149 -27.38 -1.50 -13.55
N SER A 150 -28.51 -2.16 -13.38
CA SER A 150 -28.67 -3.31 -12.47
C SER A 150 -28.51 -4.60 -13.25
N LEU A 151 -27.84 -5.57 -12.66
CA LEU A 151 -27.42 -6.82 -13.28
C LEU A 151 -27.83 -8.01 -12.42
N GLU A 152 -28.26 -9.09 -13.07
CA GLU A 152 -28.25 -10.43 -12.48
C GLU A 152 -27.19 -11.26 -13.19
N LEU A 153 -26.16 -11.66 -12.45
CA LEU A 153 -25.01 -12.40 -12.95
C LEU A 153 -25.32 -13.91 -13.01
N PRO A 154 -24.73 -14.64 -13.98
CA PRO A 154 -24.86 -16.08 -14.06
C PRO A 154 -24.16 -16.79 -12.89
N LYS A 155 -24.59 -18.01 -12.58
CA LYS A 155 -23.97 -18.87 -11.55
C LYS A 155 -22.49 -19.19 -11.79
N THR A 156 -21.99 -18.93 -12.99
CA THR A 156 -20.58 -19.11 -13.35
C THR A 156 -19.70 -17.93 -12.96
N TYR A 157 -20.29 -16.85 -12.43
CA TYR A 157 -19.54 -15.72 -11.88
C TYR A 157 -18.62 -16.17 -10.73
N MET A 158 -17.45 -15.55 -10.68
CA MET A 158 -16.37 -15.83 -9.72
C MET A 158 -15.57 -14.54 -9.56
N PRO A 159 -15.49 -13.96 -8.35
CA PRO A 159 -14.82 -12.69 -8.10
C PRO A 159 -13.39 -12.66 -8.67
N SER A 160 -12.59 -13.67 -8.33
CA SER A 160 -11.17 -13.80 -8.71
C SER A 160 -10.90 -13.90 -10.21
N LYS A 161 -11.93 -14.08 -11.05
CA LYS A 161 -11.80 -14.21 -12.51
C LYS A 161 -12.42 -13.04 -13.26
N HIS A 162 -13.39 -12.36 -12.67
CA HIS A 162 -14.30 -11.49 -13.41
C HIS A 162 -14.33 -10.04 -12.90
N ASP A 163 -13.96 -9.74 -11.66
CA ASP A 163 -14.11 -8.39 -11.09
C ASP A 163 -13.33 -7.33 -11.87
N ASP A 164 -12.07 -7.61 -12.23
CA ASP A 164 -11.25 -6.68 -13.03
C ASP A 164 -11.87 -6.41 -14.41
N LYS A 165 -12.43 -7.45 -15.04
CA LYS A 165 -13.09 -7.32 -16.35
C LYS A 165 -14.41 -6.56 -16.26
N LEU A 166 -15.16 -6.75 -15.18
CA LEU A 166 -16.39 -6.00 -14.94
C LEU A 166 -16.08 -4.52 -14.62
N THR A 167 -14.97 -4.26 -13.94
CA THR A 167 -14.45 -2.90 -13.73
C THR A 167 -14.10 -2.24 -15.06
N GLU A 168 -13.39 -2.94 -15.96
CA GLU A 168 -13.12 -2.45 -17.33
C GLU A 168 -14.42 -2.13 -18.09
N VAL A 169 -15.44 -3.00 -17.97
CA VAL A 169 -16.76 -2.75 -18.57
C VAL A 169 -17.35 -1.44 -18.04
N ALA A 170 -17.38 -1.25 -16.72
CA ALA A 170 -17.93 -0.05 -16.10
C ALA A 170 -17.18 1.23 -16.51
N GLU A 171 -15.86 1.23 -16.47
CA GLU A 171 -15.06 2.45 -16.66
C GLU A 171 -14.79 2.81 -18.13
N SER A 172 -14.68 1.80 -19.00
CA SER A 172 -14.15 1.99 -20.37
C SER A 172 -15.11 1.57 -21.47
N VAL A 173 -16.01 0.61 -21.21
CA VAL A 173 -16.91 0.11 -22.26
C VAL A 173 -18.25 0.82 -22.19
N VAL A 174 -18.98 0.69 -21.07
CA VAL A 174 -20.39 1.11 -20.99
C VAL A 174 -20.60 2.42 -20.24
N GLY A 175 -19.70 2.75 -19.31
CA GLY A 175 -19.74 3.96 -18.51
C GLY A 175 -18.62 4.93 -18.83
N ALA A 176 -18.06 5.52 -17.78
CA ALA A 176 -16.97 6.49 -17.83
C ALA A 176 -15.97 6.24 -16.68
N PRO A 177 -14.74 6.80 -16.74
CA PRO A 177 -13.79 6.67 -15.64
C PRO A 177 -14.42 7.03 -14.29
N GLY A 178 -14.18 6.22 -13.26
CA GLY A 178 -14.76 6.39 -11.92
C GLY A 178 -16.07 5.65 -11.69
N TRP A 179 -16.76 5.19 -12.74
CA TRP A 179 -17.89 4.27 -12.60
C TRP A 179 -17.39 2.94 -12.03
N TYR A 180 -18.19 2.32 -11.16
CA TYR A 180 -17.76 1.11 -10.47
C TYR A 180 -18.85 0.06 -10.48
N VAL A 181 -18.45 -1.18 -10.15
CA VAL A 181 -19.38 -2.30 -10.00
C VAL A 181 -19.46 -2.69 -8.54
N ASP A 182 -20.67 -2.68 -7.98
CA ASP A 182 -20.97 -3.28 -6.68
C ASP A 182 -21.62 -4.65 -6.91
N ILE A 183 -21.14 -5.69 -6.23
CA ILE A 183 -21.56 -7.07 -6.46
C ILE A 183 -21.83 -7.75 -5.13
N ASP A 184 -23.03 -8.30 -4.98
CA ASP A 184 -23.32 -9.29 -3.94
C ASP A 184 -23.11 -10.70 -4.51
N PRO A 185 -21.97 -11.36 -4.23
CA PRO A 185 -21.67 -12.68 -4.80
C PRO A 185 -22.61 -13.78 -4.30
N LYS A 186 -23.35 -13.56 -3.20
CA LYS A 186 -24.30 -14.56 -2.67
C LYS A 186 -25.60 -14.57 -3.45
N THR A 187 -26.09 -13.38 -3.82
CA THR A 187 -27.34 -13.23 -4.58
C THR A 187 -27.10 -13.16 -6.08
N LEU A 188 -25.85 -12.95 -6.51
CA LEU A 188 -25.46 -12.69 -7.90
C LEU A 188 -26.12 -11.41 -8.45
N ALA A 189 -26.58 -10.53 -7.57
CA ALA A 189 -26.98 -9.18 -7.94
C ALA A 189 -25.72 -8.31 -8.07
N ALA A 190 -25.68 -7.50 -9.12
CA ALA A 190 -24.63 -6.54 -9.33
C ALA A 190 -25.18 -5.23 -9.86
N GLU A 191 -24.45 -4.15 -9.64
CA GLU A 191 -24.84 -2.81 -10.05
C GLU A 191 -23.64 -2.09 -10.64
N ILE A 192 -23.79 -1.53 -11.84
CA ILE A 192 -22.85 -0.58 -12.42
C ILE A 192 -23.35 0.82 -12.05
N ILE A 193 -22.57 1.53 -11.24
CA ILE A 193 -22.97 2.78 -10.60
C ILE A 193 -22.14 3.95 -11.15
N PRO A 194 -22.78 5.01 -11.68
CA PRO A 194 -22.08 6.22 -12.09
C PRO A 194 -21.41 6.91 -10.91
N ALA A 195 -20.14 7.27 -11.06
CA ALA A 195 -19.42 8.11 -10.12
C ALA A 195 -18.27 8.83 -10.82
N GLU A 196 -17.82 9.92 -10.21
CA GLU A 196 -16.58 10.59 -10.61
C GLU A 196 -15.36 9.80 -10.12
N PRO A 197 -14.23 9.84 -10.86
CA PRO A 197 -12.98 9.21 -10.42
C PRO A 197 -12.56 9.71 -9.04
N PRO A 198 -12.30 8.82 -8.07
CA PRO A 198 -11.81 9.21 -6.75
C PRO A 198 -10.57 10.09 -6.87
N THR A 199 -10.55 11.17 -6.09
CA THR A 199 -9.43 12.11 -6.08
C THR A 199 -9.21 12.67 -4.67
N PHE A 200 -8.15 13.46 -4.51
CA PHE A 200 -7.86 14.18 -3.28
C PHE A 200 -8.14 15.66 -3.42
N GLN A 201 -8.40 16.32 -2.30
CA GLN A 201 -8.24 17.76 -2.19
C GLN A 201 -6.78 18.16 -2.51
N ALA A 202 -6.59 19.36 -3.05
CA ALA A 202 -5.26 19.87 -3.41
C ALA A 202 -4.31 19.93 -2.19
N LEU A 203 -4.85 20.20 -1.01
CA LEU A 203 -4.11 20.22 0.25
C LEU A 203 -5.03 19.68 1.35
N ILE A 204 -4.50 18.80 2.19
CA ILE A 204 -5.23 18.28 3.35
C ILE A 204 -4.52 18.82 4.60
N PRO A 205 -5.12 19.74 5.37
CA PRO A 205 -4.45 20.37 6.50
C PRO A 205 -4.19 19.35 7.62
N PHE A 206 -3.08 19.52 8.34
CA PHE A 206 -2.81 18.75 9.55
C PHE A 206 -3.84 19.07 10.65
N PRO A 207 -4.46 18.05 11.29
CA PRO A 207 -5.55 18.28 12.23
C PRO A 207 -5.05 18.61 13.65
N PHE A 208 -4.53 19.83 13.86
CA PHE A 208 -3.99 20.28 15.16
C PHE A 208 -4.99 20.20 16.33
N GLU A 209 -6.29 20.35 16.06
CA GLU A 209 -7.36 20.27 17.08
C GLU A 209 -7.65 18.84 17.57
N ARG A 210 -7.00 17.84 16.97
CA ARG A 210 -7.19 16.44 17.36
C ARG A 210 -6.57 16.17 18.73
N ALA A 211 -7.31 15.47 19.58
CA ALA A 211 -6.75 14.87 20.78
C ALA A 211 -5.71 13.80 20.43
N ILE A 212 -4.46 14.01 20.87
CA ILE A 212 -3.37 13.04 20.73
C ILE A 212 -3.28 12.23 22.03
N PRO A 213 -3.32 10.89 21.96
CA PRO A 213 -3.19 10.04 23.14
C PRO A 213 -1.86 10.29 23.86
N GLU A 214 -1.90 10.50 25.17
CA GLU A 214 -0.71 10.61 26.00
C GLU A 214 -0.19 9.22 26.36
N PHE A 215 1.12 9.01 26.24
CA PHE A 215 1.77 7.79 26.67
C PHE A 215 1.69 7.65 28.19
N THR A 216 1.02 6.59 28.63
CA THR A 216 0.87 6.24 30.05
C THR A 216 1.78 5.07 30.43
N SER A 217 1.80 4.03 29.60
CA SER A 217 2.65 2.84 29.77
C SER A 217 2.86 2.17 28.41
N PRO A 218 3.87 1.30 28.28
CA PRO A 218 4.06 0.49 27.06
C PRO A 218 2.84 -0.32 26.64
N ALA A 219 2.07 -0.85 27.60
CA ALA A 219 0.88 -1.66 27.31
C ALA A 219 -0.29 -0.87 26.71
N ASP A 220 -0.33 0.46 26.92
CA ASP A 220 -1.30 1.34 26.27
C ASP A 220 -0.78 1.73 24.88
N THR A 221 -1.40 1.20 23.84
CA THR A 221 -0.91 1.30 22.46
C THR A 221 -1.64 2.36 21.63
N ALA A 222 -2.51 3.18 22.24
CA ALA A 222 -3.28 4.18 21.50
C ALA A 222 -2.38 5.20 20.76
N TRP A 223 -1.23 5.55 21.35
CA TRP A 223 -0.24 6.46 20.76
C TRP A 223 0.41 5.91 19.48
N ALA A 224 0.44 4.59 19.30
CA ALA A 224 1.17 3.93 18.22
C ALA A 224 0.45 4.00 16.87
N LYS A 225 -0.78 4.52 16.83
CA LYS A 225 -1.57 4.76 15.62
C LYS A 225 -1.41 6.20 15.16
N ILE A 226 -0.42 6.46 14.31
CA ILE A 226 -0.02 7.79 13.87
C ILE A 226 -0.78 8.16 12.59
N PRO A 227 -1.68 9.17 12.62
CA PRO A 227 -2.39 9.65 11.46
C PRO A 227 -1.46 10.48 10.58
N LEU A 228 -1.17 9.99 9.38
CA LEU A 228 -0.26 10.66 8.44
C LEU A 228 -0.98 11.30 7.26
N GLY A 229 -2.26 11.00 7.05
CA GLY A 229 -3.01 11.59 5.95
C GLY A 229 -4.38 10.96 5.73
N ARG A 230 -4.84 10.99 4.47
CA ARG A 230 -6.09 10.35 4.04
C ARG A 230 -5.81 9.35 2.94
N SER A 231 -6.47 8.20 3.00
CA SER A 231 -6.49 7.23 1.90
C SER A 231 -7.34 7.78 0.75
N LEU A 232 -7.09 7.33 -0.48
CA LEU A 232 -7.96 7.63 -1.61
C LEU A 232 -9.36 7.09 -1.30
N ALA A 233 -10.39 7.85 -1.67
CA ALA A 233 -11.77 7.44 -1.44
C ALA A 233 -12.12 6.21 -2.29
N SER A 234 -13.05 5.39 -1.80
CA SER A 234 -13.70 4.42 -2.67
C SER A 234 -14.54 5.14 -3.73
N PRO A 235 -14.78 4.53 -4.91
CA PRO A 235 -15.71 5.07 -5.88
C PRO A 235 -17.07 5.45 -5.26
N GLY A 236 -17.60 6.60 -5.66
CA GLY A 236 -18.84 7.17 -5.10
C GLY A 236 -18.72 7.84 -3.73
N GLN A 237 -17.52 7.94 -3.15
CA GLN A 237 -17.28 8.65 -1.90
C GLN A 237 -16.42 9.91 -2.10
N ASP A 238 -16.77 10.99 -1.38
CA ASP A 238 -16.04 12.26 -1.49
C ASP A 238 -14.69 12.24 -0.75
N THR A 239 -14.61 11.48 0.35
CA THR A 239 -13.41 11.46 1.20
C THR A 239 -13.09 10.04 1.63
N GLY A 240 -11.82 9.67 1.53
CA GLY A 240 -11.35 8.38 2.01
C GLY A 240 -11.10 8.35 3.53
N PRO A 241 -10.97 7.14 4.08
CA PRO A 241 -10.67 6.96 5.50
C PRO A 241 -9.32 7.56 5.84
N GLU A 242 -9.12 7.85 7.12
CA GLU A 242 -7.81 8.26 7.59
C GLU A 242 -6.74 7.19 7.32
N TYR A 243 -5.57 7.66 6.91
CA TYR A 243 -4.40 6.82 6.75
C TYR A 243 -3.54 6.93 8.01
N CYS A 244 -3.38 5.78 8.69
CA CYS A 244 -2.61 5.68 9.93
C CYS A 244 -1.46 4.68 9.79
N LEU A 245 -0.26 5.11 10.14
CA LEU A 245 0.88 4.25 10.44
C LEU A 245 0.64 3.58 11.81
N ASP A 246 0.91 2.28 11.94
CA ASP A 246 0.76 1.54 13.20
C ASP A 246 2.09 0.93 13.65
N LEU A 247 2.69 1.50 14.70
CA LEU A 247 3.98 1.02 15.25
C LEU A 247 3.86 -0.27 16.08
N THR A 248 2.63 -0.73 16.38
CA THR A 248 2.43 -2.04 17.03
C THR A 248 2.50 -3.18 16.02
N SER A 249 1.90 -2.99 14.84
CA SER A 249 1.95 -3.96 13.75
C SER A 249 3.38 -4.12 13.25
N ALA A 250 4.03 -3.02 12.89
CA ALA A 250 5.42 -3.01 12.46
C ALA A 250 6.20 -1.87 13.14
N SER A 251 7.37 -2.20 13.68
CA SER A 251 8.12 -1.27 14.55
C SER A 251 8.92 -0.20 13.80
N HIS A 252 9.35 -0.48 12.57
CA HIS A 252 10.25 0.39 11.81
C HIS A 252 9.62 0.81 10.49
N THR A 253 9.98 2.02 10.07
CA THR A 253 9.41 2.69 8.91
C THR A 253 10.48 3.02 7.89
N LEU A 254 10.22 2.70 6.63
CA LEU A 254 11.01 3.10 5.48
C LEU A 254 10.19 4.00 4.55
N LEU A 255 10.51 5.29 4.52
CA LEU A 255 9.92 6.29 3.65
C LEU A 255 10.82 6.57 2.45
N GLN A 256 10.42 6.10 1.28
CA GLN A 256 11.09 6.40 0.02
C GLN A 256 10.29 7.41 -0.77
N GLY A 257 10.95 8.12 -1.69
CA GLY A 257 10.22 8.98 -2.60
C GLY A 257 11.07 9.89 -3.46
N LEU A 258 10.42 10.40 -4.50
CA LEU A 258 10.99 11.35 -5.45
C LEU A 258 11.29 12.70 -4.77
N PRO A 259 12.20 13.52 -5.30
CA PRO A 259 12.39 14.90 -4.84
C PRO A 259 11.05 15.68 -4.83
N MET A 260 10.86 16.54 -3.83
CA MET A 260 9.65 17.38 -3.65
C MET A 260 8.33 16.61 -3.50
N SER A 261 8.36 15.30 -3.28
CA SER A 261 7.16 14.46 -3.13
C SER A 261 6.40 14.68 -1.82
N GLY A 262 7.01 15.35 -0.83
CA GLY A 262 6.40 15.63 0.48
C GLY A 262 6.89 14.73 1.62
N LYS A 263 8.08 14.13 1.51
CA LYS A 263 8.68 13.29 2.57
C LYS A 263 8.89 14.05 3.87
N SER A 264 9.59 15.19 3.84
CA SER A 264 9.88 15.98 5.04
C SER A 264 8.61 16.44 5.76
N VAL A 265 7.53 16.71 5.02
CA VAL A 265 6.22 17.04 5.61
C VAL A 265 5.62 15.85 6.38
N ASN A 266 5.73 14.63 5.84
CA ASN A 266 5.28 13.42 6.54
C ASN A 266 6.14 13.12 7.77
N ILE A 267 7.46 13.33 7.69
CA ILE A 267 8.38 13.18 8.83
C ILE A 267 8.02 14.19 9.92
N ASN A 268 7.74 15.45 9.56
CA ASN A 268 7.33 16.49 10.50
C ASN A 268 6.00 16.16 11.18
N ALA A 269 5.00 15.69 10.43
CA ALA A 269 3.72 15.22 10.97
C ALA A 269 3.90 14.04 11.94
N PHE A 270 4.77 13.09 11.59
CA PHE A 270 5.13 11.97 12.45
C PHE A 270 5.84 12.44 13.73
N ALA A 271 6.87 13.28 13.61
CA ALA A 271 7.64 13.80 14.74
C ALA A 271 6.75 14.59 15.71
N TYR A 272 5.88 15.46 15.17
CA TYR A 272 4.89 16.20 15.95
C TYR A 272 4.01 15.25 16.78
N TRP A 273 3.44 14.22 16.15
CA TRP A 273 2.62 13.23 16.84
C TRP A 273 3.39 12.51 17.96
N MET A 274 4.60 12.03 17.66
CA MET A 274 5.41 11.28 18.62
C MET A 274 5.82 12.13 19.82
N ILE A 275 6.20 13.39 19.61
CA ILE A 275 6.52 14.34 20.70
C ILE A 275 5.28 14.55 21.58
N HIS A 276 4.11 14.83 20.97
CA HIS A 276 2.86 15.03 21.72
C HIS A 276 2.38 13.80 22.48
N ALA A 277 2.60 12.62 21.91
CA ALA A 277 2.34 11.35 22.56
C ALA A 277 3.28 11.10 23.74
N GLY A 278 4.40 11.83 23.86
CA GLY A 278 5.36 11.68 24.95
C GLY A 278 6.44 10.63 24.66
N ALA A 279 6.73 10.37 23.39
CA ALA A 279 7.89 9.59 22.96
C ALA A 279 9.20 10.37 23.19
N GLU A 280 10.31 9.64 23.27
CA GLU A 280 11.64 10.23 23.11
C GLU A 280 12.02 10.25 21.64
N LEU A 281 12.59 11.37 21.18
CA LEU A 281 13.00 11.56 19.81
C LEU A 281 14.50 11.78 19.71
N ALA A 282 15.15 11.10 18.77
CA ALA A 282 16.47 11.42 18.27
C ALA A 282 16.38 11.59 16.76
N ILE A 283 17.19 12.49 16.20
CA ILE A 283 17.23 12.77 14.77
C ILE A 283 18.67 12.85 14.28
N VAL A 284 18.90 12.26 13.12
CA VAL A 284 20.13 12.38 12.34
C VAL A 284 19.79 12.73 10.90
N ASP A 285 20.55 13.67 10.35
CA ASP A 285 20.49 14.11 8.96
C ASP A 285 21.86 14.71 8.63
N THR A 286 22.19 14.79 7.34
CA THR A 286 23.35 15.54 6.86
C THR A 286 23.33 16.99 7.38
N PRO A 287 24.48 17.58 7.74
CA PRO A 287 24.48 18.87 8.46
C PRO A 287 23.80 20.01 7.69
N ASP A 288 23.91 20.01 6.36
CA ASP A 288 23.27 21.01 5.50
C ASP A 288 21.74 20.86 5.40
N LYS A 289 21.17 19.75 5.90
CA LYS A 289 19.74 19.41 5.80
C LYS A 289 19.01 19.40 7.13
N GLY A 290 19.73 19.32 8.26
CA GLY A 290 19.15 19.40 9.60
C GLY A 290 18.24 20.61 9.86
N VAL A 291 18.41 21.70 9.09
CA VAL A 291 17.57 22.91 9.15
C VAL A 291 16.07 22.65 9.00
N ASP A 292 15.67 21.62 8.24
CA ASP A 292 14.25 21.25 8.06
C ASP A 292 13.57 20.81 9.37
N PHE A 293 14.39 20.48 10.38
CA PHE A 293 13.98 19.92 11.66
C PHE A 293 14.38 20.79 12.86
N GLU A 294 14.95 21.98 12.67
CA GLU A 294 15.42 22.82 13.79
C GLU A 294 14.32 23.08 14.83
N TRP A 295 13.06 23.16 14.39
CA TRP A 295 11.88 23.36 15.23
C TRP A 295 11.63 22.23 16.26
N ILE A 296 12.11 21.00 16.01
CA ILE A 296 12.02 19.88 16.97
C ILE A 296 13.19 19.84 17.95
N LYS A 297 14.28 20.55 17.69
CA LYS A 297 15.52 20.49 18.47
C LYS A 297 15.31 20.69 19.98
N PRO A 298 14.45 21.61 20.47
CA PRO A 298 14.19 21.73 21.90
C PRO A 298 13.49 20.51 22.54
N TYR A 299 12.91 19.62 21.75
CA TYR A 299 12.05 18.51 22.18
C TYR A 299 12.68 17.13 21.98
N VAL A 300 13.88 17.05 21.40
CA VAL A 300 14.62 15.79 21.35
C VAL A 300 15.07 15.37 22.75
N ARG A 301 15.44 14.10 22.91
CA ARG A 301 16.14 13.65 24.11
C ARG A 301 17.51 14.32 24.21
N ASP A 302 18.08 14.28 25.41
CA ASP A 302 19.46 14.70 25.61
C ASP A 302 20.42 13.94 24.69
N GLY A 303 21.27 14.69 23.98
CA GLY A 303 22.15 14.14 22.94
C GLY A 303 21.41 13.52 21.74
N GLY A 304 20.13 13.86 21.55
CA GLY A 304 19.28 13.35 20.49
C GLY A 304 19.40 14.11 19.17
N TRP A 305 20.10 15.24 19.13
CA TRP A 305 20.31 16.05 17.93
C TRP A 305 21.66 15.73 17.29
N GLY A 306 21.65 14.81 16.33
CA GLY A 306 22.86 14.40 15.63
C GLY A 306 23.20 15.24 14.40
N CYS A 307 22.43 16.27 14.07
CA CYS A 307 22.56 16.96 12.79
C CYS A 307 23.75 17.95 12.69
N GLU A 308 24.53 18.19 13.75
CA GLU A 308 25.63 19.17 13.72
C GLU A 308 26.87 18.69 12.95
N SER A 309 27.15 17.38 12.98
CA SER A 309 28.33 16.78 12.35
C SER A 309 28.18 15.26 12.26
N TYR A 310 28.97 14.61 11.41
CA TYR A 310 28.96 13.14 11.34
C TYR A 310 29.35 12.49 12.67
N GLN A 311 30.24 13.11 13.45
CA GLN A 311 30.60 12.64 14.79
C GLN A 311 29.43 12.74 15.76
N ALA A 312 28.65 13.83 15.70
CA ALA A 312 27.43 13.97 16.50
C ALA A 312 26.37 12.94 16.09
N MET A 313 26.23 12.61 14.80
CA MET A 313 25.36 11.52 14.33
C MET A 313 25.79 10.17 14.90
N VAL A 314 27.08 9.85 14.83
CA VAL A 314 27.62 8.60 15.40
C VAL A 314 27.31 8.52 16.89
N ALA A 315 27.59 9.59 17.64
CA ALA A 315 27.30 9.66 19.08
C ALA A 315 25.81 9.46 19.36
N THR A 316 24.93 10.17 18.65
CA THR A 316 23.47 10.07 18.79
C THR A 316 22.98 8.63 18.52
N CYS A 317 23.38 8.04 17.40
CA CYS A 317 23.02 6.67 17.03
C CYS A 317 23.54 5.64 18.06
N SER A 318 24.78 5.81 18.53
CA SER A 318 25.40 4.95 19.54
C SER A 318 24.66 5.04 20.88
N MET A 319 24.31 6.25 21.33
CA MET A 319 23.54 6.48 22.56
C MET A 319 22.14 5.86 22.49
N VAL A 320 21.45 5.97 21.34
CA VAL A 320 20.15 5.31 21.12
C VAL A 320 20.30 3.79 21.22
N TYR A 321 21.32 3.22 20.58
CA TYR A 321 21.60 1.79 20.65
C TYR A 321 21.95 1.34 22.08
N ALA A 322 22.78 2.10 22.80
CA ALA A 322 23.13 1.85 24.19
C ALA A 322 21.89 1.87 25.12
N GLU A 323 20.97 2.81 24.90
CA GLU A 323 19.69 2.85 25.60
C GLU A 323 18.86 1.58 25.33
N GLY A 324 18.81 1.12 24.08
CA GLY A 324 18.19 -0.15 23.72
C GLY A 324 18.80 -1.34 24.48
N LYS A 325 20.14 -1.40 24.60
CA LYS A 325 20.84 -2.44 25.40
C LYS A 325 20.52 -2.35 26.88
N ARG A 326 20.46 -1.14 27.46
CA ARG A 326 20.05 -0.91 28.85
C ARG A 326 18.63 -1.44 29.09
N ARG A 327 17.69 -1.12 28.19
CA ARG A 327 16.30 -1.61 28.24
C ARG A 327 16.22 -3.12 28.10
N ALA A 328 16.98 -3.72 27.19
CA ALA A 328 17.04 -5.18 27.03
C ALA A 328 17.50 -5.87 28.34
N ALA A 329 18.51 -5.32 29.00
CA ALA A 329 18.96 -5.82 30.30
C ALA A 329 17.89 -5.67 31.39
N ALA A 330 17.14 -4.57 31.39
CA ALA A 330 16.04 -4.36 32.32
C ALA A 330 14.89 -5.37 32.09
N LEU A 331 14.47 -5.58 30.84
CA LEU A 331 13.44 -6.56 30.49
C LEU A 331 13.86 -7.98 30.87
N LYS A 332 15.12 -8.35 30.57
CA LYS A 332 15.69 -9.66 30.95
C LYS A 332 15.64 -9.89 32.45
N LYS A 333 15.99 -8.88 33.27
CA LYS A 333 15.89 -8.97 34.75
C LYS A 333 14.46 -9.19 35.24
N ARG A 334 13.47 -8.66 34.50
CA ARG A 334 12.04 -8.82 34.79
C ARG A 334 11.42 -10.09 34.18
N GLY A 335 12.15 -10.85 33.36
CA GLY A 335 11.59 -11.99 32.61
C GLY A 335 10.59 -11.60 31.53
N ILE A 336 10.64 -10.36 31.04
CA ILE A 336 9.74 -9.83 30.02
C ILE A 336 10.42 -9.94 28.65
N ASN A 337 9.73 -10.52 27.66
CA ASN A 337 10.27 -10.69 26.31
C ASN A 337 9.91 -9.55 25.34
N ASN A 338 8.86 -8.79 25.64
CA ASN A 338 8.36 -7.72 24.80
C ASN A 338 8.00 -6.53 25.68
N TRP A 339 8.52 -5.35 25.35
CA TRP A 339 8.29 -4.13 26.11
C TRP A 339 6.81 -3.77 26.26
N PHE A 340 5.93 -4.15 25.33
CA PHE A 340 4.48 -3.96 25.45
C PHE A 340 3.88 -4.63 26.71
N ASN A 341 4.58 -5.58 27.33
CA ASN A 341 4.13 -6.22 28.56
C ASN A 341 4.56 -5.46 29.84
N VAL A 342 5.29 -4.35 29.70
CA VAL A 342 5.64 -3.48 30.82
C VAL A 342 4.43 -2.59 31.14
N THR A 343 3.95 -2.69 32.37
CA THR A 343 2.72 -2.00 32.84
C THR A 343 2.98 -1.02 33.97
N ASP A 344 4.17 -1.09 34.58
CA ASP A 344 4.52 -0.44 35.85
C ASP A 344 5.58 0.66 35.70
N ASP A 345 6.10 0.88 34.49
CA ASP A 345 7.22 1.79 34.24
C ASP A 345 6.89 2.82 33.15
N PRO A 346 6.38 4.01 33.53
CA PRO A 346 6.07 5.08 32.59
C PRO A 346 7.32 5.74 31.99
N THR A 347 8.53 5.35 32.42
CA THR A 347 9.79 5.85 31.83
C THR A 347 10.23 5.04 30.62
N PHE A 348 9.64 3.85 30.42
CA PHE A 348 9.85 2.98 29.26
C PHE A 348 9.14 3.52 27.99
N ARG A 349 9.30 4.82 27.72
CA ARG A 349 8.68 5.54 26.60
C ARG A 349 9.21 5.03 25.26
N PRO A 350 8.39 5.01 24.18
CA PRO A 350 8.91 4.71 22.85
C PRO A 350 10.04 5.68 22.52
N LEU A 351 11.16 5.15 22.03
CA LEU A 351 12.29 5.93 21.54
C LEU A 351 12.32 5.81 20.02
N VAL A 352 12.26 6.93 19.31
CA VAL A 352 12.31 6.94 17.85
C VAL A 352 13.59 7.62 17.37
N LEU A 353 14.36 6.95 16.53
CA LEU A 353 15.43 7.53 15.74
C LEU A 353 14.89 7.86 14.33
N ILE A 354 14.81 9.14 14.00
CA ILE A 354 14.56 9.61 12.64
C ILE A 354 15.91 9.74 11.93
N ALA A 355 16.06 9.08 10.79
CA ALA A 355 17.20 9.23 9.91
C ALA A 355 16.70 9.75 8.55
N ASP A 356 16.85 11.05 8.29
CA ASP A 356 16.52 11.62 6.98
C ASP A 356 17.73 11.54 6.02
N GLU A 357 17.41 11.56 4.72
CA GLU A 357 18.36 11.47 3.60
C GLU A 357 19.40 10.33 3.76
N TYR A 358 18.92 9.13 4.10
CA TYR A 358 19.79 7.97 4.33
C TYR A 358 20.73 7.64 3.16
N THR A 359 20.30 7.81 1.90
CA THR A 359 21.20 7.63 0.74
C THR A 359 22.37 8.62 0.74
N GLY A 360 22.17 9.86 1.21
CA GLY A 360 23.26 10.82 1.42
C GLY A 360 24.28 10.32 2.43
N LEU A 361 23.80 9.67 3.51
CA LEU A 361 24.65 9.03 4.51
C LEU A 361 25.39 7.80 3.96
N MET A 362 24.80 7.03 3.04
CA MET A 362 25.43 5.84 2.46
C MET A 362 26.38 6.12 1.29
N THR A 363 26.38 7.34 0.77
CA THR A 363 27.22 7.69 -0.38
C THR A 363 28.60 8.12 0.13
N GLU A 364 29.60 7.27 -0.09
CA GLU A 364 31.00 7.57 0.21
C GLU A 364 31.48 8.79 -0.56
N GLU A 365 32.27 9.61 0.12
CA GLU A 365 33.04 10.68 -0.51
C GLU A 365 34.18 10.10 -1.32
N ARG A 366 34.43 10.70 -2.49
CA ARG A 366 35.51 10.28 -3.36
C ARG A 366 36.86 10.62 -2.72
N VAL A 367 37.55 9.61 -2.22
CA VAL A 367 38.93 9.76 -1.72
C VAL A 367 39.88 10.16 -2.87
N PRO A 368 40.56 11.32 -2.81
CA PRO A 368 41.48 11.76 -3.87
C PRO A 368 42.80 10.95 -3.84
N LYS A 369 42.79 9.75 -4.45
CA LYS A 369 43.92 8.80 -4.43
C LYS A 369 45.24 9.32 -5.01
N ALA A 370 45.19 10.41 -5.78
CA ALA A 370 46.37 11.08 -6.32
C ALA A 370 47.14 11.91 -5.28
N LEU A 371 46.51 12.24 -4.14
CA LEU A 371 47.15 12.98 -3.05
C LEU A 371 47.92 12.02 -2.12
N PRO A 372 49.01 12.50 -1.47
CA PRO A 372 49.70 11.77 -0.41
C PRO A 372 48.74 11.27 0.69
N LYS A 373 49.10 10.18 1.38
CA LYS A 373 48.27 9.55 2.41
C LYS A 373 47.98 10.49 3.58
N ASP A 374 48.94 11.32 3.93
CA ASP A 374 48.93 12.32 5.00
C ASP A 374 48.31 13.66 4.57
N HIS A 375 47.83 13.77 3.32
CA HIS A 375 47.20 15.00 2.85
C HIS A 375 45.86 15.23 3.58
N PRO A 376 45.59 16.43 4.12
CA PRO A 376 44.38 16.73 4.91
C PRO A 376 43.06 16.30 4.24
N MET A 377 42.87 16.66 2.97
CA MET A 377 41.66 16.26 2.21
C MET A 377 41.45 14.75 2.08
N ARG A 378 42.53 13.96 2.12
CA ARG A 378 42.43 12.50 2.05
C ARG A 378 42.06 11.93 3.41
N ILE A 379 42.69 12.40 4.47
CA ILE A 379 42.37 12.02 5.85
C ILE A 379 40.91 12.36 6.17
N GLU A 380 40.45 13.56 5.81
CA GLU A 380 39.08 14.01 6.01
C GLU A 380 38.07 13.13 5.27
N ALA A 381 38.29 12.84 3.99
CA ALA A 381 37.40 11.96 3.23
C ALA A 381 37.36 10.52 3.79
N GLU A 382 38.52 9.97 4.19
CA GLU A 382 38.61 8.65 4.81
C GLU A 382 37.89 8.62 6.18
N ALA A 383 38.04 9.67 7.00
CA ALA A 383 37.36 9.80 8.28
C ALA A 383 35.84 9.94 8.13
N THR A 384 35.38 10.81 7.21
CA THR A 384 33.95 10.99 6.91
C THR A 384 33.30 9.68 6.45
N ASN A 385 33.98 8.93 5.58
CA ASN A 385 33.48 7.62 5.15
C ASN A 385 33.41 6.63 6.32
N GLY A 386 34.42 6.63 7.22
CA GLY A 386 34.38 5.84 8.44
C GLY A 386 33.17 6.16 9.34
N TYR A 387 32.85 7.45 9.52
CA TYR A 387 31.67 7.84 10.28
C TYR A 387 30.36 7.43 9.60
N LYS A 388 30.25 7.60 8.28
CA LYS A 388 29.10 7.15 7.49
C LYS A 388 28.84 5.65 7.66
N ASP A 389 29.89 4.83 7.63
CA ASP A 389 29.81 3.39 7.85
C ASP A 389 29.33 3.04 9.28
N MET A 390 29.82 3.77 10.29
CA MET A 390 29.37 3.60 11.68
C MET A 390 27.89 3.96 11.83
N ILE A 391 27.44 5.07 11.25
CA ILE A 391 26.04 5.51 11.27
C ILE A 391 25.14 4.45 10.63
N ALA A 392 25.50 3.97 9.44
CA ALA A 392 24.80 2.90 8.74
C ALA A 392 24.65 1.65 9.61
N THR A 393 25.76 1.24 10.23
CA THR A 393 25.83 0.07 11.10
C THR A 393 24.91 0.20 12.31
N PHE A 394 24.90 1.36 12.97
CA PHE A 394 24.03 1.58 14.13
C PHE A 394 22.55 1.60 13.74
N ILE A 395 22.18 2.32 12.67
CA ILE A 395 20.79 2.35 12.19
C ILE A 395 20.31 0.93 11.89
N GLN A 396 21.13 0.14 11.19
CA GLN A 396 20.81 -1.25 10.88
C GLN A 396 20.69 -2.12 12.13
N LYS A 397 21.62 -2.02 13.09
CA LYS A 397 21.56 -2.75 14.37
C LYS A 397 20.31 -2.38 15.18
N ILE A 398 19.96 -1.11 15.25
CA ILE A 398 18.76 -0.66 15.96
C ILE A 398 17.52 -1.29 15.31
N ALA A 399 17.39 -1.22 13.98
CA ALA A 399 16.25 -1.78 13.27
C ALA A 399 16.14 -3.31 13.42
N LEU A 400 17.27 -4.03 13.43
CA LEU A 400 17.27 -5.49 13.51
C LEU A 400 17.10 -6.02 14.94
N GLU A 401 17.64 -5.31 15.94
CA GLU A 401 17.78 -5.87 17.29
C GLU A 401 16.88 -5.20 18.33
N MET A 402 16.37 -3.98 18.11
CA MET A 402 15.80 -3.16 19.20
C MET A 402 14.27 -3.02 19.20
N ARG A 403 13.54 -3.66 18.26
CA ARG A 403 12.06 -3.69 18.25
C ARG A 403 11.46 -4.08 19.60
N PHE A 404 11.99 -5.13 20.23
CA PHE A 404 11.39 -5.70 21.44
C PHE A 404 11.56 -4.82 22.70
N VAL A 405 12.41 -3.78 22.64
CA VAL A 405 12.67 -2.82 23.73
C VAL A 405 12.03 -1.45 23.50
N GLY A 406 11.17 -1.32 22.49
CA GLY A 406 10.46 -0.07 22.19
C GLY A 406 11.36 1.01 21.59
N VAL A 407 12.40 0.60 20.84
CA VAL A 407 13.21 1.52 20.04
C VAL A 407 12.85 1.32 18.57
N HIS A 408 12.45 2.42 17.93
CA HIS A 408 11.94 2.48 16.57
C HIS A 408 12.89 3.28 15.69
N VAL A 409 12.84 3.01 14.38
CA VAL A 409 13.61 3.76 13.39
C VAL A 409 12.66 4.19 12.30
N PHE A 410 12.74 5.47 11.94
CA PHE A 410 12.10 6.04 10.77
C PHE A 410 13.20 6.44 9.79
N VAL A 411 13.40 5.65 8.74
CA VAL A 411 14.40 5.93 7.70
C VAL A 411 13.71 6.59 6.53
N SER A 412 14.14 7.79 6.17
CA SER A 412 13.73 8.48 4.94
C SER A 412 14.88 8.51 3.95
N THR A 413 14.58 8.32 2.67
CA THR A 413 15.59 8.35 1.62
C THR A 413 15.01 8.73 0.27
N GLN A 414 15.82 9.32 -0.61
CA GLN A 414 15.50 9.32 -2.04
C GLN A 414 15.60 7.90 -2.61
N LEU A 415 14.93 7.64 -3.73
CA LEU A 415 15.00 6.37 -4.43
C LEU A 415 16.44 6.14 -4.92
N GLY A 416 17.25 5.49 -4.11
CA GLY A 416 18.63 5.10 -4.43
C GLY A 416 18.66 3.99 -5.48
N ASN A 417 19.78 3.86 -6.19
CA ASN A 417 20.03 2.68 -7.03
C ASN A 417 20.52 1.51 -6.16
N THR A 418 20.62 0.31 -6.73
CA THR A 418 21.06 -0.92 -6.03
C THR A 418 22.48 -0.86 -5.43
N LYS A 419 23.30 0.14 -5.77
CA LYS A 419 24.66 0.33 -5.25
C LYS A 419 24.75 1.35 -4.10
N THR A 420 23.76 2.24 -3.94
CA THR A 420 23.74 3.31 -2.91
C THR A 420 22.48 3.28 -2.03
N GLY A 421 21.71 2.20 -2.12
CA GLY A 421 20.39 2.06 -1.51
C GLY A 421 20.38 1.44 -0.11
N VAL A 422 19.20 1.43 0.49
CA VAL A 422 18.88 0.75 1.74
C VAL A 422 19.17 -0.75 1.62
N SER A 423 19.93 -1.32 2.56
CA SER A 423 20.29 -2.74 2.53
C SER A 423 19.04 -3.64 2.61
N THR A 424 19.10 -4.83 2.01
CA THR A 424 17.99 -5.80 2.04
C THR A 424 17.57 -6.14 3.48
N ALA A 425 18.53 -6.25 4.39
CA ALA A 425 18.27 -6.51 5.80
C ALA A 425 17.52 -5.35 6.49
N LEU A 426 17.91 -4.10 6.23
CA LEU A 426 17.21 -2.94 6.76
C LEU A 426 15.79 -2.83 6.18
N LYS A 427 15.62 -3.10 4.87
CA LYS A 427 14.28 -3.17 4.27
C LYS A 427 13.41 -4.25 4.92
N ALA A 428 13.95 -5.43 5.16
CA ALA A 428 13.23 -6.53 5.81
C ALA A 428 12.82 -6.18 7.25
N ALA A 429 13.63 -5.40 7.97
CA ALA A 429 13.30 -4.92 9.31
C ALA A 429 12.20 -3.85 9.32
N CYS A 430 12.10 -3.04 8.25
CA CYS A 430 11.06 -2.04 8.06
C CYS A 430 9.78 -2.66 7.48
N GLY A 431 8.87 -3.09 8.36
CA GLY A 431 7.55 -3.60 7.98
C GLY A 431 6.56 -2.53 7.49
N ASN A 432 6.82 -1.25 7.79
CA ASN A 432 6.07 -0.14 7.19
C ASN A 432 6.88 0.48 6.06
N ARG A 433 6.39 0.42 4.83
CA ARG A 433 7.07 0.96 3.64
C ARG A 433 6.16 1.91 2.89
N PHE A 434 6.75 3.04 2.49
CA PHE A 434 6.06 4.12 1.81
C PHE A 434 6.85 4.52 0.57
N LEU A 435 6.13 4.86 -0.48
CA LEU A 435 6.69 5.46 -1.68
C LEU A 435 5.93 6.75 -2.00
N MET A 436 6.56 7.88 -1.71
CA MET A 436 6.05 9.21 -2.01
C MET A 436 6.40 9.61 -3.44
N GLY A 437 5.43 10.19 -4.13
CA GLY A 437 5.55 10.59 -5.52
C GLY A 437 4.59 9.78 -6.40
N PRO A 438 3.76 10.45 -7.21
CA PRO A 438 2.67 9.80 -7.94
C PRO A 438 3.12 8.97 -9.15
N ASN A 439 4.32 9.23 -9.67
CA ASN A 439 4.82 8.71 -10.95
C ASN A 439 6.12 7.91 -10.78
N ALA A 440 6.17 7.03 -9.78
CA ALA A 440 7.32 6.15 -9.61
C ALA A 440 7.33 5.04 -10.68
N SER A 441 8.49 4.75 -11.25
CA SER A 441 8.65 3.66 -12.22
C SER A 441 8.60 2.27 -11.57
N ASP A 442 8.37 1.23 -12.36
CA ASP A 442 8.32 -0.17 -11.87
C ASP A 442 9.60 -0.55 -11.10
N ASN A 443 10.76 -0.13 -11.60
CA ASN A 443 12.04 -0.35 -10.91
C ASN A 443 12.09 0.36 -9.54
N GLN A 444 11.52 1.55 -9.43
CA GLN A 444 11.44 2.28 -8.17
C GLN A 444 10.46 1.61 -7.20
N ARG A 445 9.33 1.11 -7.70
CA ARG A 445 8.36 0.33 -6.91
C ARG A 445 8.94 -0.98 -6.41
N ALA A 446 9.62 -1.73 -7.27
CA ALA A 446 10.29 -2.99 -6.94
C ALA A 446 11.43 -2.80 -5.92
N ASN A 447 12.09 -1.64 -5.94
CA ASN A 447 13.07 -1.29 -4.92
C ASN A 447 12.38 -0.93 -3.58
N ALA A 448 11.22 -0.27 -3.64
CA ALA A 448 10.56 0.27 -2.48
C ALA A 448 9.82 -0.77 -1.63
N PHE A 449 9.23 -1.79 -2.26
CA PHE A 449 8.30 -2.73 -1.64
C PHE A 449 8.82 -4.17 -1.67
N ALA A 450 8.34 -5.02 -0.77
CA ALA A 450 8.64 -6.47 -0.84
C ALA A 450 7.76 -7.17 -1.87
N ALA A 451 6.49 -6.79 -1.97
CA ALA A 451 5.53 -7.32 -2.93
C ALA A 451 5.00 -6.19 -3.83
N PRO A 452 5.82 -5.65 -4.77
CA PRO A 452 5.45 -4.48 -5.57
C PRO A 452 4.17 -4.67 -6.38
N ASP A 453 3.90 -5.88 -6.86
CA ASP A 453 2.71 -6.24 -7.65
C ASP A 453 1.42 -6.24 -6.82
N ALA A 454 1.53 -6.32 -5.48
CA ALA A 454 0.39 -6.27 -4.56
C ALA A 454 0.13 -4.85 -4.02
N VAL A 455 0.97 -3.89 -4.37
CA VAL A 455 0.82 -2.49 -3.94
C VAL A 455 -0.01 -1.74 -4.97
N ALA A 456 -0.98 -0.95 -4.51
CA ALA A 456 -1.84 -0.16 -5.38
C ALA A 456 -1.04 0.83 -6.24
N ASP A 457 -1.53 1.11 -7.44
CA ASP A 457 -1.02 2.19 -8.29
C ASP A 457 -1.76 3.49 -8.03
N VAL A 458 -1.06 4.61 -8.21
CA VAL A 458 -1.70 5.93 -8.14
C VAL A 458 -2.49 6.13 -9.43
N PRO A 459 -3.82 6.34 -9.37
CA PRO A 459 -4.63 6.53 -10.57
C PRO A 459 -4.19 7.75 -11.39
N ALA A 460 -4.34 7.68 -12.72
CA ALA A 460 -3.86 8.72 -13.63
C ALA A 460 -4.50 10.10 -13.35
N ASN A 461 -5.79 10.13 -12.98
CA ASN A 461 -6.49 11.36 -12.60
C ASN A 461 -5.92 12.01 -11.32
N VAL A 462 -5.28 11.24 -10.44
CA VAL A 462 -4.56 11.77 -9.27
C VAL A 462 -3.14 12.16 -9.66
N ALA A 463 -2.47 11.32 -10.43
CA ALA A 463 -1.05 11.44 -10.74
C ALA A 463 -0.72 12.63 -11.66
N THR A 464 -1.63 12.96 -12.58
CA THR A 464 -1.42 14.00 -13.60
C THR A 464 -2.09 15.34 -13.27
N THR A 465 -2.98 15.37 -12.27
CA THR A 465 -3.71 16.59 -11.91
C THR A 465 -2.84 17.53 -11.09
N ALA A 466 -2.63 18.74 -11.61
CA ALA A 466 -1.87 19.79 -10.94
C ALA A 466 -2.49 20.14 -9.58
N GLY A 467 -1.64 20.31 -8.56
CA GLY A 467 -2.06 20.59 -7.18
C GLY A 467 -2.59 19.38 -6.40
N VAL A 468 -3.09 18.34 -7.07
CA VAL A 468 -3.56 17.11 -6.41
C VAL A 468 -2.39 16.15 -6.14
N SER A 469 -1.48 16.01 -7.11
CA SER A 469 -0.46 14.96 -7.10
C SER A 469 0.64 15.11 -6.04
N LYS A 470 0.86 16.33 -5.52
CA LYS A 470 1.85 16.61 -4.48
C LYS A 470 1.40 16.05 -3.12
N GLY A 471 2.33 15.40 -2.40
CA GLY A 471 2.03 14.77 -1.11
C GLY A 471 1.31 13.42 -1.24
N VAL A 472 1.09 12.93 -2.47
CA VAL A 472 0.52 11.60 -2.73
C VAL A 472 1.62 10.54 -2.72
N GLY A 473 1.29 9.39 -2.14
CA GLY A 473 2.14 8.22 -2.13
C GLY A 473 1.33 6.93 -2.04
N VAL A 474 2.05 5.82 -2.07
CA VAL A 474 1.50 4.48 -1.87
C VAL A 474 2.22 3.77 -0.73
N SER A 475 1.56 2.81 -0.12
CA SER A 475 2.03 2.16 1.10
C SER A 475 1.90 0.63 1.06
N GLU A 476 2.84 -0.04 1.72
CA GLU A 476 2.83 -1.45 2.08
C GLU A 476 3.07 -1.49 3.59
N THR A 477 2.06 -1.89 4.37
CA THR A 477 2.14 -1.93 5.84
C THR A 477 1.68 -3.28 6.35
N GLU A 478 2.23 -3.70 7.49
CA GLU A 478 1.90 -4.99 8.09
C GLU A 478 0.46 -4.99 8.62
N GLY A 479 -0.34 -5.96 8.17
CA GLY A 479 -1.72 -6.15 8.64
C GLY A 479 -2.76 -5.21 8.01
N GLN A 480 -2.39 -4.38 7.02
CA GLN A 480 -3.33 -3.54 6.28
C GLN A 480 -3.16 -3.71 4.77
N PRO A 481 -4.24 -3.61 3.98
CA PRO A 481 -4.12 -3.61 2.53
C PRO A 481 -3.32 -2.39 2.06
N SER A 482 -2.65 -2.52 0.92
CA SER A 482 -1.98 -1.38 0.29
C SER A 482 -2.96 -0.24 0.03
N ARG A 483 -2.50 1.00 0.21
CA ARG A 483 -3.32 2.19 -0.03
C ARG A 483 -2.55 3.25 -0.80
N VAL A 484 -3.24 3.88 -1.73
CA VAL A 484 -2.92 5.24 -2.21
C VAL A 484 -3.36 6.21 -1.12
N PHE A 485 -2.48 7.11 -0.71
CA PHE A 485 -2.77 8.10 0.33
C PHE A 485 -2.20 9.46 -0.03
N LYS A 486 -2.76 10.51 0.59
CA LYS A 486 -2.21 11.86 0.58
C LYS A 486 -1.89 12.31 1.99
N GLY A 487 -0.64 12.72 2.20
CA GLY A 487 -0.17 13.18 3.50
C GLY A 487 -0.85 14.46 3.96
N TYR A 488 -0.98 14.63 5.27
CA TYR A 488 -1.35 15.90 5.88
C TYR A 488 -0.28 16.96 5.63
N PHE A 489 -0.69 18.22 5.63
CA PHE A 489 0.19 19.36 5.42
C PHE A 489 0.06 20.40 6.52
N ALA A 490 1.20 20.82 7.05
CA ALA A 490 1.40 22.05 7.81
C ALA A 490 2.84 22.53 7.60
N THR A 491 3.10 23.81 7.85
CA THR A 491 4.46 24.35 7.83
C THR A 491 5.21 23.99 9.13
N PRO A 492 6.56 24.00 9.12
CA PRO A 492 7.34 23.87 10.35
C PRO A 492 6.92 24.85 11.46
N ASP A 493 6.63 26.11 11.11
CA ASP A 493 6.16 27.11 12.08
C ASP A 493 4.82 26.74 12.73
N GLN A 494 3.90 26.14 11.97
CA GLN A 494 2.62 25.67 12.51
C GLN A 494 2.82 24.50 13.46
N PHE A 495 3.71 23.56 13.11
CA PHE A 495 4.07 22.47 14.02
C PHE A 495 4.75 22.99 15.30
N ALA A 496 5.70 23.93 15.16
CA ALA A 496 6.38 24.57 16.28
C ALA A 496 5.40 25.25 17.23
N ALA A 497 4.49 26.08 16.69
CA ALA A 497 3.46 26.74 17.48
C ALA A 497 2.55 25.74 18.22
N GLY A 498 2.21 24.62 17.57
CA GLY A 498 1.44 23.54 18.19
C GLY A 498 2.17 22.89 19.38
N LEU A 499 3.49 22.67 19.28
CA LEU A 499 4.30 22.16 20.38
C LEU A 499 4.43 23.19 21.51
N GLU A 500 4.70 24.45 21.17
CA GLU A 500 4.89 25.54 22.15
C GLU A 500 3.63 25.81 22.99
N ALA A 501 2.45 25.62 22.41
CA ALA A 501 1.18 25.73 23.12
C ALA A 501 0.96 24.62 24.17
N SER A 502 1.83 23.59 24.21
CA SER A 502 1.71 22.44 25.12
C SER A 502 2.80 22.46 26.20
N PRO A 503 2.55 23.09 27.36
CA PRO A 503 3.57 23.23 28.41
C PRO A 503 3.97 21.90 29.08
N ARG A 504 3.21 20.83 28.86
CA ARG A 504 3.49 19.48 29.39
C ARG A 504 4.61 18.75 28.64
N LEU A 505 4.99 19.23 27.46
CA LEU A 505 5.99 18.54 26.64
C LEU A 505 7.37 18.65 27.26
N ARG A 506 8.11 17.55 27.23
CA ARG A 506 9.50 17.53 27.67
C ARG A 506 10.33 18.42 26.74
N ARG A 507 11.18 19.24 27.34
CA ARG A 507 12.20 20.01 26.63
C ARG A 507 13.58 19.62 27.16
N THR A 508 14.59 19.75 26.31
CA THR A 508 15.99 19.58 26.69
C THR A 508 16.72 20.91 26.60
N THR A 509 17.71 21.10 27.47
CA THR A 509 18.70 22.18 27.38
C THR A 509 20.01 21.68 26.76
N ARG A 510 20.05 20.39 26.38
CA ARG A 510 21.23 19.70 25.85
C ARG A 510 20.84 18.81 24.66
N PRO A 511 20.33 19.41 23.57
CA PRO A 511 19.90 18.63 22.42
C PRO A 511 21.09 17.94 21.73
N GLU A 512 22.23 18.60 21.61
CA GLU A 512 23.43 18.03 21.00
C GLU A 512 24.17 17.07 21.95
N PRO A 513 24.83 16.03 21.40
CA PRO A 513 25.84 15.28 22.13
C PRO A 513 26.97 16.19 22.63
N THR A 514 27.41 15.97 23.85
CA THR A 514 28.57 16.65 24.41
C THR A 514 29.85 16.17 23.75
N ARG A 515 30.93 16.97 23.85
CA ARG A 515 32.25 16.57 23.35
C ARG A 515 32.73 15.23 23.94
N ALA A 516 32.42 14.97 25.22
CA ALA A 516 32.78 13.72 25.88
C ALA A 516 32.01 12.52 25.28
N GLU A 517 30.70 12.64 25.08
CA GLU A 517 29.89 11.59 24.44
C GLU A 517 30.33 11.37 22.98
N VAL A 518 30.74 12.42 22.26
CA VAL A 518 31.31 12.30 20.92
C VAL A 518 32.62 11.52 20.93
N ALA A 519 33.55 11.86 21.84
CA ALA A 519 34.83 11.17 21.96
C ALA A 519 34.63 9.68 22.31
N GLU A 520 33.77 9.40 23.30
CA GLU A 520 33.43 8.04 23.74
C GLU A 520 32.91 7.15 22.59
N HIS A 521 32.06 7.70 21.73
CA HIS A 521 31.37 6.92 20.70
C HIS A 521 32.04 6.92 19.32
N THR A 522 32.98 7.83 19.08
CA THR A 522 33.75 7.86 17.82
C THR A 522 35.15 7.23 17.94
N GLY A 523 35.61 6.94 19.16
CA GLY A 523 36.93 6.36 19.40
C GLY A 523 38.09 7.33 19.17
N MET A 524 37.84 8.64 19.20
CA MET A 524 38.86 9.67 18.99
C MET A 524 39.92 9.76 20.11
N ASP A 525 39.72 9.12 21.26
CA ASP A 525 40.78 8.99 22.28
C ASP A 525 41.86 7.94 21.90
N ASP A 526 41.55 6.97 21.01
CA ASP A 526 42.47 5.87 20.69
C ASP A 526 43.31 6.09 19.40
N LEU A 527 43.03 7.16 18.64
CA LEU A 527 43.74 7.45 17.38
C LEU A 527 44.92 8.42 17.53
N ASP A 528 45.05 9.10 18.67
CA ASP A 528 46.21 9.93 19.02
C ASP A 528 47.26 9.19 19.87
N HIS A 529 47.04 7.92 20.19
CA HIS A 529 47.98 7.08 20.92
C HIS A 529 48.72 6.09 20.01
N SER A 530 49.49 6.63 19.06
CA SER A 530 50.72 5.94 18.67
C SER A 530 51.66 5.93 19.89
N PRO A 531 52.22 4.77 20.32
CA PRO A 531 53.10 4.73 21.48
C PRO A 531 54.38 5.51 21.17
N GLY A 532 54.41 6.80 21.55
CA GLY A 532 55.55 7.68 21.31
C GLY A 532 55.30 9.18 21.37
N GLN A 533 54.06 9.69 21.32
CA GLN A 533 53.81 11.14 21.45
C GLN A 533 53.33 11.50 22.86
N LEU A 534 54.16 12.27 23.56
CA LEU A 534 53.86 12.86 24.86
C LEU A 534 52.61 13.75 24.73
N ALA A 535 51.69 13.61 25.68
CA ALA A 535 50.54 14.49 25.84
C ALA A 535 51.00 15.96 25.92
N GLY A 536 50.63 16.78 24.94
CA GLY A 536 50.97 18.21 24.96
C GLY A 536 50.80 18.99 23.66
N ASP A 537 50.70 18.33 22.50
CA ASP A 537 50.61 19.03 21.21
C ASP A 537 49.17 18.97 20.64
N ASP A 538 48.34 19.93 21.06
CA ASP A 538 47.08 20.27 20.41
C ASP A 538 47.37 21.10 19.13
N PRO A 539 47.03 20.63 17.91
CA PRO A 539 47.28 21.37 16.67
C PRO A 539 46.34 22.57 16.47
N TRP A 540 45.36 22.79 17.36
CA TRP A 540 44.40 23.89 17.26
C TRP A 540 44.72 25.13 18.09
N ASN A 541 45.81 25.14 18.86
CA ASN A 541 46.23 26.33 19.61
C ASN A 541 47.60 26.83 19.13
N GLY A 542 47.62 27.94 18.40
CA GLY A 542 48.82 28.56 17.80
C GLY A 542 49.89 29.09 18.78
N ARG A 543 50.04 28.49 19.97
CA ARG A 543 51.15 28.70 20.89
C ARG A 543 52.00 27.44 20.97
N ARG A 544 53.15 27.45 20.28
CA ARG A 544 54.19 26.45 20.52
C ARG A 544 54.63 26.51 21.99
N VAL A 545 54.55 25.39 22.69
CA VAL A 545 55.18 25.24 24.00
C VAL A 545 56.70 25.41 23.82
N PRO A 546 57.40 26.16 24.70
CA PRO A 546 58.84 26.27 24.62
C PRO A 546 59.50 24.88 24.71
N LYS A 547 60.47 24.59 23.84
CA LYS A 547 61.24 23.35 23.92
C LYS A 547 61.84 23.19 25.32
N ALA A 548 61.74 21.97 25.85
CA ALA A 548 62.46 21.56 27.06
C ALA A 548 63.96 21.85 26.87
N GLU A 549 64.64 22.25 27.94
CA GLU A 549 66.05 22.67 27.88
C GLU A 549 66.98 21.54 27.38
N SER A 550 66.59 20.28 27.59
CA SER A 550 67.24 19.08 27.04
C SER A 550 67.24 19.00 25.52
N ASP A 551 66.30 19.67 24.86
CA ASP A 551 66.05 19.57 23.41
C ASP A 551 66.56 20.79 22.64
N ARG A 552 67.24 21.70 23.35
CA ARG A 552 67.88 22.90 22.80
C ARG A 552 69.33 22.58 22.45
N VAL A 553 69.73 22.97 21.25
CA VAL A 553 71.07 22.69 20.73
C VAL A 553 71.84 23.99 20.70
N TYR A 554 73.01 24.04 21.32
CA TYR A 554 73.82 25.26 21.42
C TYR A 554 75.08 25.17 20.54
N SER A 555 75.56 26.31 20.07
CA SER A 555 76.91 26.45 19.49
C SER A 555 77.98 26.43 20.58
N GLU A 556 79.25 26.32 20.16
CA GLU A 556 80.42 26.33 21.07
C GLU A 556 80.57 27.60 21.91
N ASP A 557 79.98 28.71 21.45
CA ASP A 557 79.95 29.99 22.15
C ASP A 557 78.71 30.16 23.07
N GLY A 558 77.88 29.12 23.21
CA GLY A 558 76.72 29.10 24.11
C GLY A 558 75.44 29.71 23.52
N THR A 559 75.40 30.00 22.22
CA THR A 559 74.19 30.55 21.56
C THR A 559 73.23 29.43 21.14
N GLU A 560 71.92 29.59 21.38
CA GLU A 560 70.91 28.59 20.99
C GLU A 560 70.74 28.55 19.46
N LEU A 561 70.96 27.38 18.87
CA LEU A 561 70.80 27.12 17.44
C LEU A 561 69.37 26.69 17.14
N THR A 562 68.81 27.18 16.02
CA THR A 562 67.45 26.85 15.57
C THR A 562 67.43 26.37 14.11
N GLY A 563 66.35 25.68 13.72
CA GLY A 563 66.13 25.25 12.35
C GLY A 563 67.22 24.32 11.80
N ALA A 564 67.64 24.55 10.55
CA ALA A 564 68.60 23.71 9.84
C ALA A 564 69.98 23.65 10.52
N ALA A 565 70.39 24.70 11.25
CA ALA A 565 71.66 24.73 11.98
C ALA A 565 71.66 23.79 13.19
N ALA A 566 70.53 23.71 13.92
CA ALA A 566 70.36 22.77 15.02
C ALA A 566 70.34 21.31 14.52
N ALA A 567 69.65 21.06 13.40
CA ALA A 567 69.57 19.73 12.78
C ALA A 567 70.94 19.22 12.31
N ALA A 568 71.75 20.07 11.67
CA ALA A 568 73.09 19.72 11.22
C ALA A 568 74.06 19.39 12.37
N ARG A 569 73.92 20.09 13.52
CA ARG A 569 74.76 19.88 14.70
C ARG A 569 74.35 18.64 15.49
N ALA A 570 73.04 18.38 15.62
CA ALA A 570 72.53 17.14 16.20
C ALA A 570 72.96 15.91 15.38
N ALA A 571 72.92 15.99 14.04
CA ALA A 571 73.36 14.93 13.14
C ALA A 571 74.87 14.61 13.25
N LYS A 572 75.70 15.61 13.56
CA LYS A 572 77.14 15.42 13.82
C LYS A 572 77.42 14.73 15.15
N ASN A 573 76.59 14.95 16.17
CA ASN A 573 76.75 14.35 17.50
C ASN A 573 76.21 12.91 17.60
N SER A 574 75.24 12.55 16.75
CA SER A 574 74.69 11.18 16.66
C SER A 574 75.53 10.22 15.81
N GLY A 575 76.65 10.67 15.25
CA GLY A 575 77.54 9.90 14.37
C GLY A 575 78.93 9.60 14.94
N ALA A 576 79.11 9.65 16.27
CA ALA A 576 80.34 9.32 16.97
C ALA A 576 80.18 8.07 17.85
#